data_AF-A0A7S0XJ68-F1
#
_entry.id   AF-A0A7S0XJ68-F1
#
_cell.length_a   1.000
_cell.length_b   1.000
_cell.length_c   1.000
_cell.angle_alpha   90.00
_cell.angle_beta   90.00
_cell.angle_gamma   90.00
#
_symmetry.space_group_name_H-M   'P 1'
#
loop_
_entity.id
_entity.type
_entity.pdbx_description
1 polymer ?
#
loop_
_entity_poly.entity_id
_entity_poly.type
_entity_poly.pdbx_seq_one_letter_code
_entity_poly.pdbx_strand_id
1 'polypeptide(L)'
;GYPCRSVDDGTSFCSRAFTREHERAPGRKLIFSMCLRVRVCFALLCYFYFAYLLWVGRDAVQFVFAAVLLFSLVQPRLKKLRKYTRRGLKWYLGVLELHPFSGRAITAGLIFTMADICAQKLAGTDKFSYKRVLKYGIYGLCIMGPFLYGWYGLMHRYAPGDSFLGAVSKALFEQLTLEPMCIVGYMIYDGV
;
A
#
# COMPACT_ATOMS: atom_id res chain seq x y z
N GLY A 1 69.18 -35.55 19.51
CA GLY A 1 69.30 -36.33 20.76
C GLY A 1 70.05 -35.48 21.75
N TYR A 2 69.76 -35.46 23.04
CA TYR A 2 68.86 -36.19 23.95
C TYR A 2 68.89 -35.34 25.26
N PRO A 3 68.29 -35.73 26.39
CA PRO A 3 66.88 -36.02 26.64
C PRO A 3 66.37 -35.33 27.94
N CYS A 4 65.11 -35.60 28.25
CA CYS A 4 64.34 -35.27 29.45
C CYS A 4 65.00 -35.67 30.79
N ARG A 5 64.56 -35.03 31.89
CA ARG A 5 64.50 -35.71 33.19
C ARG A 5 63.27 -35.24 33.99
N SER A 6 62.36 -36.19 34.19
CA SER A 6 61.30 -36.20 35.19
C SER A 6 61.90 -36.37 36.59
N VAL A 7 61.32 -35.69 37.58
CA VAL A 7 61.41 -36.07 39.00
C VAL A 7 60.01 -35.91 39.59
N ASP A 8 59.59 -36.99 40.23
CA ASP A 8 58.27 -37.27 40.78
C ASP A 8 57.93 -36.51 42.07
N ASP A 9 56.65 -36.63 42.39
CA ASP A 9 56.03 -36.72 43.71
C ASP A 9 55.55 -35.46 44.47
N GLY A 10 54.31 -35.60 44.96
CA GLY A 10 54.02 -35.22 46.33
C GLY A 10 53.09 -34.02 46.51
N THR A 11 51.80 -34.26 46.27
CA THR A 11 50.65 -33.56 46.85
C THR A 11 50.89 -32.83 48.20
N SER A 12 50.71 -31.50 48.21
CA SER A 12 50.08 -30.72 49.30
C SER A 12 49.75 -29.32 48.75
N PHE A 13 48.57 -29.08 48.17
CA PHE A 13 47.29 -28.89 48.86
C PHE A 13 47.48 -28.33 50.27
N CYS A 14 47.42 -26.99 50.38
CA CYS A 14 47.12 -26.17 51.57
C CYS A 14 48.17 -25.07 51.88
N SER A 15 48.41 -24.18 50.93
CA SER A 15 48.89 -22.81 51.23
C SER A 15 48.41 -21.74 50.25
N ARG A 16 47.56 -22.10 49.29
CA ARG A 16 47.00 -21.18 48.29
C ARG A 16 45.62 -20.63 48.66
N ALA A 17 45.19 -20.84 49.91
CA ALA A 17 43.89 -20.40 50.43
C ALA A 17 43.94 -19.04 51.16
N PHE A 18 45.12 -18.54 51.55
CA PHE A 18 45.23 -17.34 52.40
C PHE A 18 45.52 -16.03 51.64
N THR A 19 45.75 -16.09 50.33
CA THR A 19 46.00 -14.90 49.49
C THR A 19 44.85 -14.54 48.54
N ARG A 20 43.65 -15.13 48.72
CA ARG A 20 42.49 -14.90 47.84
C ARG A 20 41.33 -14.11 48.44
N GLU A 21 41.44 -13.61 49.66
CA GLU A 21 40.35 -12.83 50.28
C GLU A 21 40.50 -11.30 50.19
N HIS A 22 41.64 -10.78 49.73
CA HIS A 22 41.87 -9.32 49.70
C HIS A 22 41.47 -8.62 48.38
N GLU A 23 40.78 -9.31 47.46
CA GLU A 23 40.46 -8.78 46.11
C GLU A 23 38.95 -8.74 45.79
N ARG A 24 38.08 -8.76 46.80
CA ARG A 24 36.62 -8.63 46.63
C ARG A 24 36.17 -7.19 46.85
N ALA A 25 36.06 -6.37 45.78
CA ALA A 25 35.01 -5.33 45.65
C ALA A 25 34.91 -4.50 44.33
N PRO A 26 35.37 -4.89 43.12
CA PRO A 26 34.99 -4.12 41.91
C PRO A 26 33.62 -4.53 41.30
N GLY A 27 33.15 -5.76 41.54
CA GLY A 27 31.97 -6.33 40.86
C GLY A 27 30.59 -5.83 41.31
N ARG A 28 30.41 -5.47 42.59
CA ARG A 28 29.10 -4.99 43.11
C ARG A 28 28.73 -3.61 42.58
N LYS A 29 29.72 -2.72 42.36
CA LYS A 29 29.49 -1.40 41.77
C LYS A 29 29.09 -1.49 40.29
N LEU A 30 29.62 -2.47 39.56
CA LEU A 30 29.31 -2.69 38.15
C LEU A 30 27.88 -3.23 37.94
N ILE A 31 27.47 -4.21 38.75
CA ILE A 31 26.10 -4.77 38.72
C ILE A 31 25.08 -3.71 39.18
N PHE A 32 25.40 -2.95 40.23
CA PHE A 32 24.54 -1.85 40.69
C PHE A 32 24.46 -0.73 39.65
N SER A 33 25.56 -0.39 38.97
CA SER A 33 25.55 0.60 37.88
C SER A 33 24.79 0.10 36.65
N MET A 34 24.83 -1.20 36.31
CA MET A 34 24.04 -1.76 35.22
C MET A 34 22.56 -1.79 35.56
N CYS A 35 22.17 -2.26 36.75
CA CYS A 35 20.79 -2.21 37.21
C CYS A 35 20.26 -0.77 37.28
N LEU A 36 21.10 0.20 37.69
CA LEU A 36 20.73 1.60 37.72
C LEU A 36 20.53 2.16 36.31
N ARG A 37 21.42 1.85 35.34
CA ARG A 37 21.26 2.26 33.95
C ARG A 37 20.02 1.65 33.30
N VAL A 38 19.72 0.38 33.57
CA VAL A 38 18.52 -0.30 33.05
C VAL A 38 17.25 0.30 33.66
N ARG A 39 17.24 0.58 34.97
CA ARG A 39 16.10 1.24 35.64
C ARG A 39 15.89 2.67 35.15
N VAL A 40 16.97 3.43 34.95
CA VAL A 40 16.91 4.80 34.42
C VAL A 40 16.44 4.80 32.97
N CYS A 41 16.95 3.91 32.11
CA CYS A 41 16.45 3.77 30.74
C CYS A 41 14.97 3.40 30.70
N PHE A 42 14.52 2.47 31.55
CA PHE A 42 13.11 2.09 31.62
C PHE A 42 12.24 3.25 32.12
N ALA A 43 12.68 3.97 33.15
CA ALA A 43 11.97 5.15 33.65
C ALA A 43 11.89 6.27 32.61
N LEU A 44 12.95 6.50 31.83
CA LEU A 44 12.95 7.47 30.73
C LEU A 44 12.01 7.04 29.61
N LEU A 45 12.02 5.76 29.20
CA LEU A 45 11.08 5.25 28.19
C LEU A 45 9.62 5.36 28.64
N CYS A 46 9.34 5.04 29.91
CA CYS A 46 8.01 5.23 30.50
C CYS A 46 7.62 6.71 30.58
N TYR A 47 8.57 7.61 30.90
CA TYR A 47 8.33 9.05 30.94
C TYR A 47 8.04 9.61 29.54
N PHE A 48 8.82 9.26 28.53
CA PHE A 48 8.57 9.65 27.14
C PHE A 48 7.25 9.10 26.62
N TYR A 49 6.90 7.86 26.98
CA TYR A 49 5.62 7.26 26.62
C TYR A 49 4.44 7.98 27.31
N PHE A 50 4.57 8.32 28.59
CA PHE A 50 3.55 9.05 29.34
C PHE A 50 3.40 10.50 28.88
N ALA A 51 4.51 11.19 28.58
CA ALA A 51 4.51 12.53 28.01
C ALA A 51 3.91 12.54 26.59
N TYR A 52 4.18 11.52 25.78
CA TYR A 52 3.55 11.33 24.47
C TYR A 52 2.04 11.08 24.59
N LEU A 53 1.61 10.24 25.55
CA LEU A 53 0.19 10.02 25.87
C LEU A 53 -0.53 11.30 26.34
N LEU A 54 0.18 12.19 27.06
CA LEU A 54 -0.35 13.47 27.52
C LEU A 54 -0.37 14.54 26.40
N TRP A 55 0.63 14.57 25.51
CA TRP A 55 0.75 15.57 24.45
C TRP A 55 -0.22 15.34 23.28
N VAL A 56 -0.46 14.08 22.90
CA VAL A 56 -1.34 13.72 21.77
C VAL A 56 -2.81 13.60 22.20
N GLY A 57 -3.08 13.47 23.51
CA GLY A 57 -4.41 13.18 24.06
C GLY A 57 -4.71 11.67 24.04
N ARG A 58 -5.31 11.18 25.13
CA ARG A 58 -5.63 9.75 25.33
C ARG A 58 -6.48 9.17 24.18
N ASP A 59 -7.35 9.98 23.60
CA ASP A 59 -8.26 9.57 22.54
C ASP A 59 -7.51 9.28 21.23
N ALA A 60 -6.60 10.16 20.81
CA ALA A 60 -5.89 10.01 19.54
C ALA A 60 -4.96 8.79 19.50
N VAL A 61 -4.32 8.42 20.62
CA VAL A 61 -3.48 7.21 20.69
C VAL A 61 -4.33 5.93 20.59
N GLN A 62 -5.52 5.91 21.22
CA GLN A 62 -6.45 4.79 21.07
C GLN A 62 -6.99 4.67 19.64
N PHE A 63 -7.30 5.79 18.98
CA PHE A 63 -7.71 5.80 17.57
C PHE A 63 -6.62 5.24 16.64
N VAL A 64 -5.37 5.67 16.78
CA VAL A 64 -4.27 5.18 15.95
C VAL A 64 -4.01 3.70 16.19
N PHE A 65 -4.02 3.25 17.44
CA PHE A 65 -3.83 1.84 17.78
C PHE A 65 -4.97 0.96 17.24
N ALA A 66 -6.22 1.40 17.40
CA ALA A 66 -7.39 0.73 16.82
C ALA A 66 -7.32 0.69 15.29
N ALA A 67 -6.90 1.76 14.63
CA ALA A 67 -6.72 1.82 13.17
C ALA A 67 -5.63 0.85 12.68
N VAL A 68 -4.50 0.75 13.38
CA VAL A 68 -3.41 -0.20 13.04
C VAL A 68 -3.86 -1.65 13.22
N LEU A 69 -4.62 -1.95 14.28
CA LEU A 69 -5.19 -3.29 14.50
C LEU A 69 -6.23 -3.64 13.43
N LEU A 70 -7.15 -2.71 13.12
CA LEU A 70 -8.13 -2.88 12.04
C LEU A 70 -7.43 -3.09 10.69
N PHE A 71 -6.41 -2.29 10.38
CA PHE A 71 -5.62 -2.45 9.15
C PHE A 71 -4.96 -3.82 9.08
N SER A 72 -4.39 -4.30 10.19
CA SER A 72 -3.74 -5.62 10.28
C SER A 72 -4.73 -6.78 10.08
N LEU A 73 -5.96 -6.65 10.56
CA LEU A 73 -7.04 -7.62 10.32
C LEU A 73 -7.55 -7.59 8.86
N VAL A 74 -7.45 -6.43 8.21
CA VAL A 74 -7.88 -6.23 6.82
C VAL A 74 -6.79 -6.67 5.81
N GLN A 75 -5.50 -6.63 6.19
CA GLN A 75 -4.37 -7.08 5.37
C GLN A 75 -4.55 -8.45 4.68
N PRO A 76 -4.93 -9.55 5.36
CA PRO A 76 -5.07 -10.86 4.71
C PRO A 76 -6.17 -10.86 3.66
N ARG A 77 -7.29 -10.15 3.89
CA ARG A 77 -8.37 -9.99 2.90
C ARG A 77 -7.90 -9.16 1.71
N LEU A 78 -7.17 -8.07 1.93
CA LEU A 78 -6.59 -7.26 0.85
C LEU A 78 -5.58 -8.03 0.01
N LYS A 79 -4.71 -8.84 0.64
CA LYS A 79 -3.74 -9.68 -0.09
C LYS A 79 -4.44 -10.74 -0.94
N LYS A 80 -5.50 -11.36 -0.41
CA LYS A 80 -6.35 -12.32 -1.15
C LYS A 80 -7.05 -11.64 -2.32
N LEU A 81 -7.70 -10.49 -2.10
CA LEU A 81 -8.32 -9.68 -3.15
C LEU A 81 -7.30 -9.27 -4.22
N ARG A 82 -6.15 -8.73 -3.84
CA ARG A 82 -5.05 -8.36 -4.75
C ARG A 82 -4.64 -9.50 -5.66
N LYS A 83 -4.60 -10.74 -5.16
CA LYS A 83 -4.28 -11.93 -5.96
C LYS A 83 -5.36 -12.22 -7.00
N TYR A 84 -6.64 -12.16 -6.62
CA TYR A 84 -7.75 -12.35 -7.56
C TYR A 84 -7.81 -11.24 -8.60
N THR A 85 -7.70 -9.98 -8.17
CA THR A 85 -7.67 -8.82 -9.06
C THR A 85 -6.52 -8.91 -10.06
N ARG A 86 -5.32 -9.30 -9.63
CA ARG A 86 -4.17 -9.44 -10.55
C ARG A 86 -4.38 -10.55 -11.58
N ARG A 87 -5.04 -11.65 -11.21
CA ARG A 87 -5.38 -12.73 -12.15
C ARG A 87 -6.45 -12.30 -13.15
N GLY A 88 -7.52 -11.67 -12.67
CA GLY A 88 -8.57 -11.14 -13.52
C GLY A 88 -8.06 -10.07 -14.49
N LEU A 89 -7.23 -9.14 -13.99
CA LEU A 89 -6.60 -8.11 -14.82
C LEU A 89 -5.71 -8.72 -15.91
N LYS A 90 -4.87 -9.72 -15.58
CA LYS A 90 -4.05 -10.41 -16.58
C LYS A 90 -4.89 -11.09 -17.66
N TRP A 91 -5.97 -11.76 -17.27
CA TRP A 91 -6.87 -12.40 -18.21
C TRP A 91 -7.55 -11.36 -19.11
N TYR A 92 -8.06 -10.26 -18.53
CA TYR A 92 -8.65 -9.15 -19.27
C TYR A 92 -7.68 -8.52 -20.28
N LEU A 93 -6.44 -8.25 -19.85
CA LEU A 93 -5.39 -7.73 -20.72
C LEU A 93 -5.08 -8.69 -21.87
N GLY A 94 -5.04 -10.01 -21.61
CA GLY A 94 -4.85 -11.00 -22.66
C GLY A 94 -6.00 -11.03 -23.69
N VAL A 95 -7.25 -10.89 -23.24
CA VAL A 95 -8.41 -10.74 -24.15
C VAL A 95 -8.28 -9.45 -24.97
N LEU A 96 -7.81 -8.37 -24.35
CA LEU A 96 -7.63 -7.07 -25.01
C LEU A 96 -6.50 -7.06 -26.03
N GLU A 97 -5.46 -7.87 -25.84
CA GLU A 97 -4.38 -8.10 -26.82
C GLU A 97 -4.87 -8.87 -28.04
N LEU A 98 -5.73 -9.88 -27.85
CA LEU A 98 -6.31 -10.67 -28.94
C LEU A 98 -7.33 -9.88 -29.77
N HIS A 99 -8.13 -9.03 -29.11
CA HIS A 99 -9.21 -8.28 -29.74
C HIS A 99 -9.20 -6.80 -29.31
N PRO A 100 -8.23 -6.01 -29.80
CA PRO A 100 -8.00 -4.65 -29.31
C PRO A 100 -9.12 -3.67 -29.65
N PHE A 101 -9.82 -3.87 -30.77
CA PHE A 101 -10.91 -3.00 -31.19
C PHE A 101 -12.23 -3.36 -30.51
N SER A 102 -12.71 -4.60 -30.69
CA SER A 102 -14.00 -5.04 -30.15
C SER A 102 -14.00 -5.14 -28.62
N GLY A 103 -12.92 -5.61 -28.00
CA GLY A 103 -12.83 -5.69 -26.54
C GLY A 103 -12.93 -4.33 -25.86
N ARG A 104 -12.24 -3.31 -26.40
CA ARG A 104 -12.31 -1.94 -25.90
C ARG A 104 -13.67 -1.29 -26.16
N ALA A 105 -14.24 -1.49 -27.34
CA ALA A 105 -15.58 -0.99 -27.66
C ALA A 105 -16.66 -1.58 -26.72
N ILE A 106 -16.67 -2.89 -26.52
CA ILE A 106 -17.61 -3.56 -25.61
C ILE A 106 -17.43 -3.03 -24.19
N THR A 107 -16.19 -2.90 -23.72
CA THR A 107 -15.89 -2.35 -22.40
C THR A 107 -16.42 -0.92 -22.27
N ALA A 108 -16.22 -0.07 -23.28
CA ALA A 108 -16.72 1.30 -23.30
C ALA A 108 -18.26 1.35 -23.26
N GLY A 109 -18.95 0.54 -24.06
CA GLY A 109 -20.41 0.42 -24.03
C GLY A 109 -20.95 0.04 -22.65
N LEU A 110 -20.31 -0.92 -21.98
CA LEU A 110 -20.67 -1.33 -20.62
C LEU A 110 -20.45 -0.20 -19.61
N ILE A 111 -19.31 0.49 -19.67
CA ILE A 111 -19.00 1.61 -18.77
C ILE A 111 -20.05 2.72 -18.91
N PHE A 112 -20.37 3.14 -20.14
CA PHE A 112 -21.37 4.18 -20.39
C PHE A 112 -22.77 3.76 -19.93
N THR A 113 -23.13 2.50 -20.15
CA THR A 113 -24.39 1.92 -19.66
C THR A 113 -24.45 1.98 -18.13
N MET A 114 -23.42 1.50 -17.45
CA MET A 114 -23.36 1.49 -15.98
C MET A 114 -23.34 2.92 -15.41
N ALA A 115 -22.61 3.83 -16.06
CA ALA A 115 -22.56 5.24 -15.67
C ALA A 115 -23.94 5.88 -15.71
N ASP A 116 -24.72 5.65 -16.78
CA ASP A 116 -26.08 6.19 -16.89
C ASP A 116 -27.04 5.55 -15.88
N ILE A 117 -26.95 4.24 -15.64
CA ILE A 117 -27.73 3.57 -14.58
C ILE A 117 -27.45 4.20 -13.21
N CYS A 118 -26.17 4.42 -12.89
CA CYS A 118 -25.76 5.08 -11.64
C CYS A 118 -26.26 6.52 -11.58
N ALA A 119 -26.15 7.28 -12.67
CA ALA A 119 -26.61 8.66 -12.75
C ALA A 119 -28.12 8.76 -12.53
N GLN A 120 -28.92 7.91 -13.18
CA GLN A 120 -30.38 7.88 -12.98
C GLN A 120 -30.76 7.53 -11.53
N LYS A 121 -30.05 6.56 -10.92
CA LYS A 121 -30.28 6.21 -9.51
C LYS A 121 -29.91 7.34 -8.56
N LEU A 122 -28.81 8.04 -8.81
CA LEU A 122 -28.34 9.14 -7.97
C LEU A 122 -29.20 10.39 -8.14
N ALA A 123 -29.71 10.65 -9.34
CA ALA A 123 -30.60 11.76 -9.64
C ALA A 123 -32.00 11.62 -9.03
N GLY A 124 -32.33 10.47 -8.43
CA GLY A 124 -33.62 10.25 -7.77
C GLY A 124 -34.81 10.33 -8.73
N THR A 125 -34.62 10.03 -10.02
CA THR A 125 -35.68 10.15 -11.01
C THR A 125 -36.82 9.17 -10.73
N ASP A 126 -38.07 9.66 -10.66
CA ASP A 126 -39.28 8.85 -10.40
C ASP A 126 -39.49 7.72 -11.42
N LYS A 127 -38.92 7.84 -12.62
CA LYS A 127 -39.06 6.85 -13.71
C LYS A 127 -37.70 6.51 -14.30
N PHE A 128 -37.30 5.25 -14.14
CA PHE A 128 -36.09 4.72 -14.75
C PHE A 128 -36.27 4.56 -16.27
N SER A 129 -35.42 5.20 -17.06
CA SER A 129 -35.51 5.21 -18.52
C SER A 129 -34.54 4.23 -19.16
N TYR A 130 -35.04 3.06 -19.55
CA TYR A 130 -34.27 2.06 -20.30
C TYR A 130 -33.83 2.55 -21.68
N LYS A 131 -34.63 3.41 -22.33
CA LYS A 131 -34.28 4.01 -23.62
C LYS A 131 -33.02 4.87 -23.52
N ARG A 132 -32.90 5.64 -22.43
CA ARG A 132 -31.73 6.46 -22.15
C ARG A 132 -30.48 5.60 -21.93
N VAL A 133 -30.59 4.57 -21.09
CA VAL A 133 -29.50 3.60 -20.85
C VAL A 133 -29.02 2.98 -22.15
N LEU A 134 -29.94 2.56 -23.03
CA LEU A 134 -29.59 1.97 -24.32
C LEU A 134 -28.89 2.98 -25.25
N LYS A 135 -29.35 4.23 -25.33
CA LYS A 135 -28.65 5.29 -26.10
C LYS A 135 -27.22 5.50 -25.61
N TYR A 136 -27.01 5.59 -24.30
CA TYR A 136 -25.66 5.69 -23.71
C TYR A 136 -24.80 4.46 -24.01
N GLY A 137 -25.36 3.25 -23.93
CA GLY A 137 -24.66 2.03 -24.27
C GLY A 137 -24.23 1.95 -25.73
N ILE A 138 -25.13 2.28 -26.67
CA ILE A 138 -24.82 2.32 -28.11
C ILE A 138 -23.77 3.38 -28.41
N TYR A 139 -23.89 4.57 -27.81
CA TYR A 139 -22.91 5.64 -27.95
C TYR A 139 -21.53 5.20 -27.46
N GLY A 140 -21.48 4.58 -26.27
CA GLY A 140 -20.27 3.99 -25.68
C GLY A 140 -19.62 2.96 -26.59
N LEU A 141 -20.42 2.07 -27.17
CA LEU A 141 -19.96 0.97 -28.00
C LEU A 141 -19.47 1.43 -29.38
N CYS A 142 -20.30 2.18 -30.11
CA CYS A 142 -20.09 2.44 -31.53
C CYS A 142 -19.27 3.72 -31.80
N ILE A 143 -19.38 4.74 -30.94
CA ILE A 143 -18.74 6.03 -31.16
C ILE A 143 -17.51 6.15 -30.26
N MET A 144 -17.71 6.01 -28.95
CA MET A 144 -16.65 6.19 -27.96
C MET A 144 -15.60 5.09 -28.01
N GLY A 145 -15.98 3.84 -28.21
CA GLY A 145 -15.04 2.71 -28.34
C GLY A 145 -13.94 2.94 -29.38
N PRO A 146 -14.30 3.18 -30.66
CA PRO A 146 -13.34 3.49 -31.72
C PRO A 146 -12.57 4.80 -31.47
N PHE A 147 -13.25 5.84 -30.97
CA PHE A 147 -12.62 7.12 -30.66
C PHE A 147 -11.52 6.99 -29.60
N LEU A 148 -11.81 6.30 -28.48
CA LEU A 148 -10.84 6.03 -27.42
C LEU A 148 -9.65 5.21 -27.95
N TYR A 149 -9.90 4.22 -28.81
CA TYR A 149 -8.82 3.43 -29.41
C TYR A 149 -7.83 4.33 -30.17
N GLY A 150 -8.34 5.25 -31.00
CA GLY A 150 -7.52 6.23 -31.72
C GLY A 150 -6.82 7.22 -30.79
N TRP A 151 -7.56 7.75 -29.80
CA TRP A 151 -7.06 8.72 -28.83
C TRP A 151 -5.86 8.20 -28.04
N TYR A 152 -5.99 7.00 -27.46
CA TYR A 152 -4.88 6.39 -26.73
C TYR A 152 -3.69 6.05 -27.62
N GLY A 153 -3.94 5.71 -28.89
CA GLY A 153 -2.87 5.55 -29.88
C GLY A 153 -2.09 6.85 -30.14
N LEU A 154 -2.78 7.98 -30.24
CA LEU A 154 -2.17 9.30 -30.38
C LEU A 154 -1.41 9.70 -29.10
N MET A 155 -2.01 9.49 -27.94
CA MET A 155 -1.41 9.82 -26.65
C MET A 155 -0.10 9.05 -26.42
N HIS A 156 -0.06 7.78 -26.80
CA HIS A 156 1.16 6.96 -26.68
C HIS A 156 2.31 7.52 -27.53
N ARG A 157 2.02 8.12 -28.69
CA ARG A 157 3.03 8.78 -29.54
C ARG A 157 3.51 10.10 -28.94
N TYR A 158 2.62 10.88 -28.33
CA TYR A 158 2.97 12.19 -27.77
C TYR A 158 3.72 12.10 -26.45
N ALA A 159 3.39 11.12 -25.59
CA ALA A 159 4.00 10.96 -24.28
C ALA A 159 4.35 9.49 -24.03
N PRO A 160 5.47 8.98 -24.56
CA PRO A 160 5.88 7.58 -24.37
C PRO A 160 6.43 7.28 -22.95
N GLY A 161 6.66 8.29 -22.11
CA GLY A 161 7.24 8.10 -20.78
C GLY A 161 6.24 7.65 -19.71
N ASP A 162 6.64 6.67 -18.89
CA ASP A 162 5.87 6.11 -17.77
C ASP A 162 6.34 6.63 -16.40
N SER A 163 6.89 7.84 -16.35
CA SER A 163 7.22 8.49 -15.08
C SER A 163 5.95 8.86 -14.32
N PHE A 164 5.98 8.89 -12.98
CA PHE A 164 4.84 9.28 -12.16
C PHE A 164 4.32 10.69 -12.54
N LEU A 165 5.23 11.65 -12.71
CA LEU A 165 4.90 12.99 -13.19
C LEU A 165 4.30 12.98 -14.60
N GLY A 166 4.80 12.10 -15.48
CA GLY A 166 4.23 11.90 -16.82
C GLY A 166 2.81 11.33 -16.77
N ALA A 167 2.53 10.38 -15.88
CA ALA A 167 1.19 9.84 -15.67
C ALA A 167 0.21 10.89 -15.16
N VAL A 168 0.63 11.73 -14.21
CA VAL A 168 -0.20 12.86 -13.72
C VAL A 168 -0.46 13.85 -14.84
N SER A 169 0.57 14.23 -15.61
CA SER A 169 0.40 15.16 -16.74
C SER A 169 -0.53 14.60 -17.81
N LYS A 170 -0.42 13.30 -18.12
CA LYS A 170 -1.31 12.59 -19.05
C LYS A 170 -2.76 12.61 -18.56
N ALA A 171 -3.00 12.31 -17.28
CA ALA A 171 -4.33 12.33 -16.69
C ALA A 171 -4.95 13.74 -16.69
N LEU A 172 -4.16 14.77 -16.36
CA LEU A 172 -4.62 16.16 -16.44
C LEU A 172 -4.95 16.55 -17.88
N PHE A 173 -4.12 16.16 -18.85
CA PHE A 173 -4.41 16.39 -20.26
C PHE A 173 -5.72 15.72 -20.68
N GLU A 174 -5.96 14.47 -20.29
CA GLU A 174 -7.23 13.78 -20.56
C GLU A 174 -8.43 14.50 -19.95
N GLN A 175 -8.36 14.92 -18.68
CA GLN A 175 -9.44 15.67 -18.06
C GLN A 175 -9.71 17.00 -18.77
N LEU A 176 -8.66 17.70 -19.20
CA LEU A 176 -8.81 19.00 -19.84
C LEU A 176 -9.25 18.93 -21.29
N THR A 177 -8.90 17.87 -22.03
CA THR A 177 -9.23 17.77 -23.46
C THR A 177 -10.27 16.71 -23.75
N LEU A 178 -10.09 15.49 -23.24
CA LEU A 178 -10.93 14.35 -23.61
C LEU A 178 -12.33 14.48 -23.01
N GLU A 179 -12.44 14.83 -21.73
CA GLU A 179 -13.76 15.01 -21.07
C GLU A 179 -14.65 16.04 -21.78
N PRO A 180 -14.22 17.29 -22.05
CA PRO A 180 -15.07 18.25 -22.75
C PRO A 180 -15.42 17.79 -24.17
N MET A 181 -14.49 17.17 -24.90
CA MET A 181 -14.79 16.60 -26.21
C MET A 181 -15.85 15.50 -26.14
N CYS A 182 -15.79 14.63 -25.13
CA CYS A 182 -16.79 13.59 -24.91
C CYS A 182 -18.17 14.17 -24.59
N ILE A 183 -18.23 15.21 -23.74
CA ILE A 183 -19.49 15.88 -23.39
C ILE A 183 -20.10 16.53 -24.63
N VAL A 184 -19.32 17.32 -25.38
CA VAL A 184 -19.78 17.97 -26.61
C VAL A 184 -20.21 16.95 -27.65
N GLY A 185 -19.43 15.88 -27.84
CA GLY A 185 -19.77 14.80 -28.76
C GLY A 185 -21.07 14.10 -28.39
N TYR A 186 -21.38 13.98 -27.09
CA TYR A 186 -22.65 13.41 -26.64
C TYR A 186 -23.80 14.39 -26.85
N MET A 187 -23.63 15.68 -26.57
CA MET A 187 -24.65 16.71 -26.81
C MET A 187 -25.06 16.74 -28.29
N ILE A 188 -24.08 16.69 -29.20
CA ILE A 188 -24.33 16.61 -30.65
C ILE A 188 -25.11 15.34 -31.01
N TYR A 189 -24.77 14.20 -30.40
CA TYR A 189 -25.47 12.93 -30.65
C TYR A 189 -26.90 12.90 -30.11
N ASP A 190 -27.14 13.52 -28.95
CA ASP A 190 -28.48 13.56 -28.35
C ASP A 190 -29.42 14.50 -29.12
N GLY A 191 -28.86 15.44 -29.90
CA GLY A 191 -29.61 16.32 -30.79
C GLY A 191 -30.23 17.53 -30.08
N VAL A 192 -29.60 17.96 -28.98
CA VAL A 192 -29.93 19.18 -28.22
C VAL A 192 -29.15 20.36 -28.77
#